data_AF-A0A518LMA5-F1
#
_entry.id   AF-A0A518LMA5-F1
#
_cell.length_a   1.000
_cell.length_b   1.000
_cell.length_c   1.000
_cell.angle_alpha   90.00
_cell.angle_beta   90.00
_cell.angle_gamma   90.00
#
_symmetry.space_group_name_H-M   'P 1'
#
loop_
_entity.id
_entity.type
_entity.pdbx_description
1 polymer ?
#
loop_
_entity_poly.entity_id
_entity_poly.type
_entity_poly.pdbx_seq_one_letter_code
_entity_poly.pdbx_strand_id
1 'polypeptide(L)'
;MRADTSPVRIPASLCAVRLVLLIGGLSAAPAARAQAPSDLYVDLAAPGVQDGSSWQDAFTSLNDALAVAESGSRIRIARGTYKPDDGSADRSATFVVNSGVILEGGYAGNASGDPNQRNPSLYVTTLSGDIGVGGVSSDNSFHVVTLTAGGLPRELDGLVLAWGNANGIFPDDAGSAVRCLGPAVVRNCLIRDSRGDNGGAVFVPLGVSPTFEGCQFNGNSTFGTGGAVTLSGGSTTAIACTFANNSADFSGGAIGGSNSTFTLTDCSFLDNFAGFFGGAVYHFFGTPQVTGCLFQDNIQLNDTVIGNDGGGAYYNDRGSPLIRSCVFRDNLAADDGGALYGAQGVTTVLASRFINNFAGDFGGAIHNNLGSLIVRDSALVANIGFDRGGGISNSNAALTVEGCTIVNNRCFVVGGAGIHQQNGAGVIQGDILWYNRDINGQNEAAQVKVIGPLPTTRFNCMQGWTGLFGGVGNFSGNPGFVNLDGPDGLSGTADDCVEISVASPCINTGDPILLVPPEAMEIDGQPRVMGCRIDVGADEFLVGLPGSGDMNGDGRVDGADIQLFVNAFLGVGPAAWFCVADLDSSGFLDPTDAELMAELLLTLERSVPVPLSSY
;
A
#
# COMPACT_ATOMS: atom_id res chain seq x y z
N MET A 1 -57.22 5.90 -8.50
CA MET A 1 -58.28 5.67 -7.49
C MET A 1 -58.65 4.20 -7.51
N ARG A 2 -58.67 3.60 -6.30
CA ARG A 2 -58.99 2.21 -5.90
C ARG A 2 -57.94 1.13 -6.17
N ALA A 3 -57.34 0.73 -5.04
CA ALA A 3 -56.59 -0.47 -4.76
C ALA A 3 -57.49 -1.72 -4.80
N ASP A 4 -56.86 -2.87 -5.01
CA ASP A 4 -57.30 -4.13 -4.43
C ASP A 4 -56.12 -4.79 -3.71
N THR A 5 -56.41 -5.28 -2.51
CA THR A 5 -55.51 -5.82 -1.50
C THR A 5 -56.08 -7.17 -1.08
N SER A 6 -55.35 -8.28 -1.29
CA SER A 6 -55.34 -9.45 -0.41
C SER A 6 -54.34 -10.54 -0.89
N PRO A 7 -53.72 -11.31 0.04
CA PRO A 7 -52.55 -12.14 -0.23
C PRO A 7 -52.90 -13.61 -0.53
N VAL A 8 -52.15 -14.25 -1.44
CA VAL A 8 -52.24 -15.70 -1.67
C VAL A 8 -51.10 -16.40 -0.93
N ARG A 9 -51.48 -17.31 -0.04
CA ARG A 9 -50.62 -18.13 0.82
C ARG A 9 -49.91 -19.24 0.01
N ILE A 10 -48.64 -19.45 0.32
CA ILE A 10 -47.81 -20.59 -0.09
C ILE A 10 -48.20 -21.82 0.76
N PRO A 11 -48.38 -23.02 0.17
CA PRO A 11 -48.24 -24.27 0.90
C PRO A 11 -46.87 -24.90 0.61
N ALA A 12 -46.11 -25.16 1.66
CA ALA A 12 -44.95 -26.03 1.66
C ALA A 12 -45.40 -27.48 1.86
N SER A 13 -45.00 -28.40 0.98
CA SER A 13 -44.76 -29.81 1.34
C SER A 13 -44.21 -30.66 0.18
N LEU A 14 -43.01 -31.18 0.44
CA LEU A 14 -42.48 -32.52 0.13
C LEU A 14 -42.10 -32.93 -1.31
N CYS A 15 -40.77 -33.01 -1.48
CA CYS A 15 -40.01 -34.05 -2.17
C CYS A 15 -40.74 -35.40 -2.37
N ALA A 16 -40.80 -35.86 -3.61
CA ALA A 16 -40.56 -37.26 -3.98
C ALA A 16 -40.31 -37.35 -5.51
N VAL A 17 -39.04 -37.40 -5.91
CA VAL A 17 -38.62 -37.79 -7.26
C VAL A 17 -38.85 -39.30 -7.39
N ARG A 18 -39.71 -39.71 -8.33
CA ARG A 18 -39.86 -41.12 -8.73
C ARG A 18 -38.88 -41.42 -9.87
N LEU A 19 -37.84 -42.17 -9.52
CA LEU A 19 -36.86 -42.77 -10.40
C LEU A 19 -37.54 -43.84 -11.29
N VAL A 20 -37.47 -43.69 -12.61
CA VAL A 20 -37.78 -44.77 -13.56
C VAL A 20 -36.46 -45.27 -14.13
N LEU A 21 -36.11 -46.52 -13.79
CA LEU A 21 -34.97 -47.26 -14.33
C LEU A 21 -35.26 -47.66 -15.78
N LEU A 22 -34.48 -47.13 -16.73
CA LEU A 22 -34.26 -47.76 -18.03
C LEU A 22 -32.92 -48.49 -17.98
N ILE A 23 -32.98 -49.82 -18.04
CA ILE A 23 -31.81 -50.69 -18.18
C ILE A 23 -31.52 -50.78 -19.68
N GLY A 24 -30.47 -50.11 -20.13
CA GLY A 24 -29.92 -50.22 -21.48
C GLY A 24 -28.40 -50.31 -21.38
N GLY A 25 -27.84 -51.45 -21.77
CA GLY A 25 -26.43 -51.75 -21.64
C GLY A 25 -25.55 -50.80 -22.46
N LEU A 26 -24.66 -50.09 -21.76
CA LEU A 26 -23.42 -49.57 -22.32
C LEU A 26 -22.27 -50.35 -21.69
N SER A 27 -21.42 -50.95 -22.53
CA SER A 27 -20.10 -51.42 -22.12
C SER A 27 -19.31 -50.24 -21.57
N ALA A 28 -19.04 -50.26 -20.27
CA ALA A 28 -18.12 -49.32 -19.65
C ALA A 28 -16.73 -49.55 -20.24
N ALA A 29 -16.23 -48.56 -20.99
CA ALA A 29 -14.79 -48.35 -21.09
C ALA A 29 -14.26 -48.18 -19.65
N PRO A 30 -13.06 -48.68 -19.31
CA PRO A 30 -12.53 -48.52 -17.98
C PRO A 30 -12.46 -47.01 -17.70
N ALA A 31 -13.22 -46.56 -16.69
CA ALA A 31 -13.05 -45.23 -16.15
C ALA A 31 -11.58 -45.10 -15.76
N ALA A 32 -10.88 -44.12 -16.34
CA ALA A 32 -9.61 -43.67 -15.80
C ALA A 32 -9.87 -43.37 -14.32
N ARG A 33 -9.29 -44.21 -13.45
CA ARG A 33 -9.40 -44.04 -12.01
C ARG A 33 -8.65 -42.75 -11.72
N ALA A 34 -9.38 -41.67 -11.40
CA ALA A 34 -8.78 -40.45 -10.86
C ALA A 34 -7.85 -40.88 -9.71
N GLN A 35 -6.54 -40.68 -9.90
CA GLN A 35 -5.55 -40.96 -8.89
C GLN A 35 -5.80 -39.95 -7.76
N ALA A 36 -5.75 -40.38 -6.49
CA ALA A 36 -5.89 -39.43 -5.39
C ALA A 36 -4.78 -38.36 -5.49
N PRO A 37 -5.03 -37.11 -5.04
CA PRO A 37 -4.01 -36.08 -4.93
C PRO A 37 -2.71 -36.67 -4.35
N SER A 38 -1.60 -36.52 -5.08
CA SER A 38 -0.33 -37.18 -4.73
C SER A 38 0.78 -36.16 -4.50
N ASP A 39 1.67 -36.50 -3.56
CA ASP A 39 2.98 -35.86 -3.44
C ASP A 39 3.88 -36.42 -4.55
N LEU A 40 4.31 -35.56 -5.47
CA LEU A 40 5.27 -35.87 -6.52
C LEU A 40 6.60 -35.21 -6.19
N TYR A 41 7.71 -35.92 -6.44
CA TYR A 41 9.06 -35.42 -6.16
C TYR A 41 9.82 -35.16 -7.47
N VAL A 42 10.55 -34.05 -7.51
CA VAL A 42 11.38 -33.65 -8.66
C VAL A 42 12.80 -33.34 -8.18
N ASP A 43 13.79 -34.02 -8.75
CA ASP A 43 15.21 -33.81 -8.46
C ASP A 43 16.05 -34.18 -9.69
N LEU A 44 16.84 -33.22 -10.19
CA LEU A 44 17.77 -33.42 -11.32
C LEU A 44 18.79 -34.54 -11.06
N ALA A 45 19.07 -34.87 -9.80
CA ALA A 45 20.05 -35.87 -9.39
C ALA A 45 19.42 -37.22 -8.98
N ALA A 46 18.11 -37.41 -9.20
CA ALA A 46 17.41 -38.64 -8.84
C ALA A 46 17.97 -39.86 -9.61
N PRO A 47 18.44 -40.92 -8.93
CA PRO A 47 19.04 -42.09 -9.58
C PRO A 47 18.06 -43.25 -9.84
N GLY A 48 16.84 -43.17 -9.32
CA GLY A 48 15.84 -44.23 -9.36
C GLY A 48 15.05 -44.31 -10.67
N VAL A 49 13.83 -44.84 -10.60
CA VAL A 49 13.01 -45.15 -11.78
C VAL A 49 12.26 -43.96 -12.38
N GLN A 50 12.34 -42.79 -11.73
CA GLN A 50 11.76 -41.52 -12.19
C GLN A 50 10.23 -41.56 -12.35
N ASP A 51 9.54 -42.12 -11.36
CA ASP A 51 8.08 -42.15 -11.30
C ASP A 51 7.47 -41.09 -10.36
N GLY A 52 8.33 -40.30 -9.71
CA GLY A 52 7.94 -39.21 -8.80
C GLY A 52 7.40 -39.68 -7.45
N SER A 53 7.47 -40.97 -7.11
CA SER A 53 6.88 -41.52 -5.89
C SER A 53 7.69 -41.25 -4.61
N SER A 54 8.98 -40.91 -4.75
CA SER A 54 9.90 -40.62 -3.65
C SER A 54 11.06 -39.73 -4.12
N TRP A 55 11.92 -39.22 -3.22
CA TRP A 55 13.16 -38.53 -3.62
C TRP A 55 14.14 -39.42 -4.39
N GLN A 56 14.18 -40.73 -4.08
CA GLN A 56 15.02 -41.70 -4.78
C GLN A 56 14.53 -41.91 -6.22
N ASP A 57 13.21 -41.97 -6.41
CA ASP A 57 12.54 -42.20 -7.69
C ASP A 57 11.93 -40.92 -8.27
N ALA A 58 12.44 -39.76 -7.86
CA ALA A 58 11.93 -38.46 -8.28
C ALA A 58 12.07 -38.28 -9.80
N PHE A 59 11.15 -37.51 -10.40
CA PHE A 59 11.31 -37.10 -11.79
C PHE A 59 12.56 -36.24 -11.95
N THR A 60 13.33 -36.47 -13.02
CA THR A 60 14.47 -35.62 -13.37
C THR A 60 14.07 -34.43 -14.25
N SER A 61 12.82 -34.39 -14.67
CA SER A 61 12.19 -33.31 -15.45
C SER A 61 10.95 -32.82 -14.71
N LEU A 62 10.88 -31.49 -14.48
CA LEU A 62 9.68 -30.89 -13.90
C LEU A 62 8.48 -30.98 -14.86
N ASN A 63 8.72 -30.94 -16.17
CA ASN A 63 7.66 -31.11 -17.17
C ASN A 63 7.00 -32.50 -17.10
N ASP A 64 7.78 -33.55 -16.81
CA ASP A 64 7.24 -34.91 -16.68
C ASP A 64 6.35 -35.02 -15.44
N ALA A 65 6.77 -34.42 -14.33
CA ALA A 65 5.95 -34.34 -13.12
C ALA A 65 4.66 -33.54 -13.34
N LEU A 66 4.74 -32.41 -14.05
CA LEU A 66 3.58 -31.58 -14.40
C LEU A 66 2.61 -32.30 -15.36
N ALA A 67 3.12 -33.17 -16.25
CA ALA A 67 2.31 -33.91 -17.21
C ALA A 67 1.43 -34.99 -16.54
N VAL A 68 1.86 -35.54 -15.41
CA VAL A 68 1.11 -36.57 -14.65
C VAL A 68 0.33 -35.99 -13.46
N ALA A 69 0.60 -34.74 -13.07
CA ALA A 69 -0.04 -34.11 -11.92
C ALA A 69 -1.54 -33.88 -12.16
N GLU A 70 -2.36 -34.48 -11.29
CA GLU A 70 -3.79 -34.21 -11.22
C GLU A 70 -4.08 -33.00 -10.32
N SER A 71 -5.27 -32.39 -10.45
CA SER A 71 -5.71 -31.31 -9.58
C SER A 71 -5.62 -31.72 -8.10
N GLY A 72 -4.99 -30.87 -7.28
CA GLY A 72 -4.70 -31.14 -5.87
C GLY A 72 -3.36 -31.81 -5.61
N SER A 73 -2.62 -32.24 -6.65
CA SER A 73 -1.27 -32.78 -6.49
C SER A 73 -0.30 -31.70 -6.02
N ARG A 74 0.65 -32.12 -5.18
CA ARG A 74 1.75 -31.28 -4.69
C ARG A 74 3.05 -31.78 -5.29
N ILE A 75 3.75 -30.92 -6.00
CA ILE A 75 5.06 -31.22 -6.58
C ILE A 75 6.14 -30.54 -5.73
N ARG A 76 6.97 -31.36 -5.09
CA ARG A 76 8.09 -30.94 -4.24
C ARG A 76 9.37 -30.98 -5.05
N ILE A 77 10.03 -29.83 -5.16
CA ILE A 77 11.13 -29.64 -6.10
C ILE A 77 12.42 -29.42 -5.32
N ALA A 78 13.41 -30.28 -5.55
CA ALA A 78 14.74 -30.13 -5.00
C ALA A 78 15.42 -28.86 -5.52
N ARG A 79 16.41 -28.37 -4.78
CA ARG A 79 17.33 -27.32 -5.24
C ARG A 79 17.87 -27.62 -6.64
N GLY A 80 18.06 -26.57 -7.42
CA GLY A 80 18.56 -26.71 -8.79
C GLY A 80 17.94 -25.69 -9.72
N THR A 81 18.41 -25.72 -10.97
CA THR A 81 17.88 -24.88 -12.05
C THR A 81 17.17 -25.75 -13.07
N TYR A 82 15.87 -25.53 -13.21
CA TYR A 82 14.99 -26.26 -14.10
C TYR A 82 14.64 -25.35 -15.27
N LYS A 83 14.77 -25.87 -16.49
CA LYS A 83 14.42 -25.17 -17.73
C LYS A 83 13.19 -25.83 -18.35
N PRO A 84 12.27 -25.07 -18.95
CA PRO A 84 11.06 -25.63 -19.54
C PRO A 84 11.34 -26.31 -20.90
N ASP A 85 12.44 -25.93 -21.54
CA ASP A 85 12.98 -26.50 -22.78
C ASP A 85 13.71 -27.84 -22.53
N ASP A 86 13.63 -28.75 -23.50
CA ASP A 86 14.30 -30.06 -23.51
C ASP A 86 15.72 -30.03 -24.13
N GLY A 87 16.25 -28.83 -24.39
CA GLY A 87 17.52 -28.58 -25.07
C GLY A 87 17.35 -28.23 -26.56
N SER A 88 16.12 -28.09 -27.04
CA SER A 88 15.80 -27.66 -28.41
C SER A 88 15.86 -26.14 -28.61
N ALA A 89 15.97 -25.37 -27.53
CA ALA A 89 15.85 -23.90 -27.52
C ALA A 89 14.49 -23.41 -28.06
N ASP A 90 13.42 -24.17 -27.81
CA ASP A 90 12.06 -23.74 -28.11
C ASP A 90 11.61 -22.63 -27.15
N ARG A 91 11.55 -21.40 -27.65
CA ARG A 91 11.12 -20.23 -26.87
C ARG A 91 9.67 -20.31 -26.39
N SER A 92 8.83 -21.14 -27.01
CA SER A 92 7.46 -21.36 -26.57
C SER A 92 7.34 -22.34 -25.40
N ALA A 93 8.43 -23.06 -25.08
CA ALA A 93 8.46 -23.95 -23.93
C ALA A 93 8.29 -23.18 -22.62
N THR A 94 7.37 -23.66 -21.79
CA THR A 94 6.96 -23.06 -20.51
C THR A 94 6.55 -24.15 -19.52
N PHE A 95 6.73 -23.93 -18.22
CA PHE A 95 6.17 -24.82 -17.20
C PHE A 95 4.66 -24.59 -17.09
N VAL A 96 3.87 -25.52 -17.62
CA VAL A 96 2.40 -25.44 -17.61
C VAL A 96 1.86 -26.00 -16.28
N VAL A 97 1.34 -25.12 -15.42
CA VAL A 97 0.76 -25.49 -14.13
C VAL A 97 -0.76 -25.50 -14.23
N ASN A 98 -1.33 -26.71 -14.22
CA ASN A 98 -2.76 -26.93 -14.35
C ASN A 98 -3.54 -26.50 -13.09
N SER A 99 -4.83 -26.20 -13.26
CA SER A 99 -5.76 -25.83 -12.18
C SER A 99 -5.64 -26.76 -10.96
N GLY A 100 -5.44 -26.19 -9.77
CA GLY A 100 -5.35 -26.94 -8.51
C GLY A 100 -4.00 -27.60 -8.21
N VAL A 101 -2.99 -27.49 -9.07
CA VAL A 101 -1.64 -28.02 -8.81
C VAL A 101 -0.85 -27.05 -7.92
N ILE A 102 -0.07 -27.63 -7.00
CA ILE A 102 0.79 -26.91 -6.03
C ILE A 102 2.26 -27.21 -6.37
N LEU A 103 3.08 -26.18 -6.57
CA LEU A 103 4.54 -26.29 -6.73
C LEU A 103 5.26 -25.71 -5.51
N GLU A 104 6.11 -26.52 -4.89
CA GLU A 104 6.91 -26.12 -3.73
C GLU A 104 8.40 -26.29 -4.02
N GLY A 105 9.12 -25.18 -4.08
CA GLY A 105 10.58 -25.15 -4.14
C GLY A 105 11.22 -25.15 -2.75
N GLY A 106 12.55 -25.21 -2.71
CA GLY A 106 13.30 -25.05 -1.47
C GLY A 106 13.67 -26.34 -0.77
N TYR A 107 13.57 -27.51 -1.42
CA TYR A 107 13.92 -28.79 -0.79
C TYR A 107 15.38 -29.18 -1.02
N ALA A 108 16.01 -29.80 -0.02
CA ALA A 108 17.40 -30.23 -0.12
C ALA A 108 17.65 -31.30 -1.21
N GLY A 109 16.65 -32.16 -1.45
CA GLY A 109 16.70 -33.22 -2.46
C GLY A 109 17.51 -34.45 -2.05
N ASN A 110 17.56 -35.45 -2.93
CA ASN A 110 18.14 -36.77 -2.69
C ASN A 110 19.64 -36.72 -2.37
N ALA A 111 20.34 -35.67 -2.79
CA ALA A 111 21.76 -35.46 -2.47
C ALA A 111 22.02 -35.04 -1.00
N SER A 112 20.98 -34.82 -0.20
CA SER A 112 21.06 -34.43 1.21
C SER A 112 20.89 -35.62 2.16
N GLY A 113 21.47 -35.53 3.36
CA GLY A 113 21.21 -36.48 4.44
C GLY A 113 19.78 -36.45 4.96
N ASP A 114 19.10 -35.31 4.81
CA ASP A 114 17.65 -35.18 4.94
C ASP A 114 17.08 -34.51 3.68
N PRO A 115 16.53 -35.29 2.73
CA PRO A 115 15.96 -34.75 1.50
C PRO A 115 14.72 -33.86 1.70
N ASN A 116 13.99 -34.05 2.80
CA ASN A 116 12.76 -33.30 3.08
C ASN A 116 13.02 -31.96 3.79
N GLN A 117 14.27 -31.65 4.14
CA GLN A 117 14.61 -30.36 4.72
C GLN A 117 14.25 -29.25 3.72
N ARG A 118 13.29 -28.40 4.09
CA ARG A 118 12.82 -27.29 3.27
C ARG A 118 13.32 -25.96 3.84
N ASN A 119 14.10 -25.24 3.03
CA ASN A 119 14.52 -23.88 3.29
C ASN A 119 14.77 -23.19 1.93
N PRO A 120 13.81 -22.41 1.41
CA PRO A 120 13.92 -21.75 0.11
C PRO A 120 15.14 -20.84 -0.06
N SER A 121 15.68 -20.29 1.04
CA SER A 121 16.90 -19.45 0.99
C SER A 121 18.19 -20.26 0.85
N LEU A 122 18.22 -21.50 1.34
CA LEU A 122 19.40 -22.37 1.32
C LEU A 122 19.38 -23.35 0.14
N TYR A 123 18.20 -23.89 -0.18
CA TYR A 123 17.99 -24.92 -1.19
C TYR A 123 17.27 -24.34 -2.40
N VAL A 124 17.87 -23.32 -2.99
CA VAL A 124 17.25 -22.51 -4.06
C VAL A 124 16.78 -23.39 -5.23
N THR A 125 15.49 -23.31 -5.53
CA THR A 125 14.86 -23.91 -6.71
C THR A 125 14.56 -22.81 -7.71
N THR A 126 15.26 -22.82 -8.84
CA THR A 126 15.09 -21.82 -9.91
C THR A 126 14.38 -22.43 -11.10
N LEU A 127 13.25 -21.84 -11.49
CA LEU A 127 12.62 -22.05 -12.79
C LEU A 127 13.16 -20.95 -13.72
N SER A 128 13.88 -21.35 -14.76
CA SER A 128 14.71 -20.47 -15.57
C SER A 128 14.24 -20.43 -17.02
N GLY A 129 13.98 -19.22 -17.52
CA GLY A 129 13.75 -18.95 -18.94
C GLY A 129 15.03 -18.86 -19.78
N ASP A 130 16.21 -18.83 -19.16
CA ASP A 130 17.52 -18.86 -19.83
C ASP A 130 17.76 -20.22 -20.51
N ILE A 131 17.21 -20.41 -21.70
CA ILE A 131 17.32 -21.63 -22.53
C ILE A 131 18.32 -21.38 -23.67
N GLY A 132 18.70 -22.43 -24.41
CA GLY A 132 19.69 -22.28 -25.48
C GLY A 132 21.08 -21.89 -24.95
N VAL A 133 21.60 -20.76 -25.40
CA VAL A 133 22.93 -20.24 -25.04
C VAL A 133 22.83 -19.44 -23.75
N GLY A 134 23.40 -19.98 -22.66
CA GLY A 134 23.34 -19.36 -21.35
C GLY A 134 23.76 -17.88 -21.33
N GLY A 135 22.90 -17.03 -20.76
CA GLY A 135 23.08 -15.59 -20.61
C GLY A 135 22.70 -14.77 -21.84
N VAL A 136 22.23 -15.39 -22.92
CA VAL A 136 21.75 -14.69 -24.11
C VAL A 136 20.23 -14.55 -23.99
N SER A 137 19.71 -13.33 -23.86
CA SER A 137 18.26 -13.16 -23.65
C SER A 137 17.42 -13.42 -24.91
N SER A 138 18.00 -13.36 -26.11
CA SER A 138 17.26 -13.46 -27.37
C SER A 138 16.68 -14.85 -27.65
N ASP A 139 17.24 -15.89 -27.04
CA ASP A 139 16.75 -17.27 -27.11
C ASP A 139 16.04 -17.73 -25.84
N ASN A 140 15.90 -16.88 -24.81
CA ASN A 140 15.12 -17.22 -23.62
C ASN A 140 13.65 -17.54 -23.95
N SER A 141 13.05 -18.42 -23.14
CA SER A 141 11.62 -18.68 -23.16
C SER A 141 10.83 -17.38 -23.07
N PHE A 142 9.72 -17.30 -23.81
CA PHE A 142 8.80 -16.17 -23.69
C PHE A 142 8.20 -16.12 -22.28
N HIS A 143 7.75 -17.27 -21.76
CA HIS A 143 7.16 -17.40 -20.43
C HIS A 143 7.83 -18.52 -19.64
N VAL A 144 8.37 -18.23 -18.46
CA VAL A 144 8.94 -19.27 -17.59
C VAL A 144 7.83 -20.20 -17.10
N VAL A 145 6.75 -19.64 -16.56
CA VAL A 145 5.61 -20.38 -16.03
C VAL A 145 4.31 -19.89 -16.67
N THR A 146 3.49 -20.83 -17.15
CA THR A 146 2.11 -20.57 -17.55
C THR A 146 1.16 -21.20 -16.55
N LEU A 147 0.42 -20.36 -15.83
CA LEU A 147 -0.63 -20.81 -14.91
C LEU A 147 -1.95 -20.86 -15.67
N THR A 148 -2.47 -22.06 -15.93
CA THR A 148 -3.61 -22.25 -16.85
C THR A 148 -4.91 -21.67 -16.31
N ALA A 149 -5.87 -21.39 -17.20
CA ALA A 149 -7.24 -21.13 -16.77
C ALA A 149 -7.84 -22.31 -15.98
N GLY A 150 -8.84 -22.05 -15.14
CA GLY A 150 -9.49 -23.05 -14.30
C GLY A 150 -10.16 -22.44 -13.07
N GLY A 151 -10.98 -23.23 -12.38
CA GLY A 151 -11.75 -22.77 -11.22
C GLY A 151 -11.01 -22.90 -9.89
N LEU A 152 -9.95 -23.71 -9.82
CA LEU A 152 -9.18 -23.92 -8.60
C LEU A 152 -7.86 -23.12 -8.65
N PRO A 153 -7.45 -22.50 -7.53
CA PRO A 153 -6.20 -21.77 -7.49
C PRO A 153 -5.01 -22.72 -7.75
N ARG A 154 -4.01 -22.25 -8.50
CA ARG A 154 -2.68 -22.88 -8.50
C ARG A 154 -1.83 -22.23 -7.43
N GLU A 155 -0.95 -23.00 -6.81
CA GLU A 155 -0.08 -22.49 -5.76
C GLU A 155 1.39 -22.62 -6.16
N LEU A 156 2.16 -21.55 -5.96
CA LEU A 156 3.60 -21.53 -6.13
C LEU A 156 4.22 -21.06 -4.80
N ASP A 157 5.12 -21.84 -4.20
CA ASP A 157 5.76 -21.48 -2.93
C ASP A 157 7.28 -21.70 -2.96
N GLY A 158 8.05 -20.66 -2.64
CA GLY A 158 9.49 -20.75 -2.40
C GLY A 158 10.32 -21.00 -3.66
N LEU A 159 9.89 -20.45 -4.79
CA LEU A 159 10.53 -20.59 -6.10
C LEU A 159 11.21 -19.29 -6.53
N VAL A 160 12.31 -19.43 -7.29
CA VAL A 160 12.87 -18.33 -8.09
C VAL A 160 12.34 -18.47 -9.51
N LEU A 161 11.64 -17.47 -10.03
CA LEU A 161 11.12 -17.41 -11.40
C LEU A 161 11.89 -16.32 -12.14
N ALA A 162 12.76 -16.69 -13.09
CA ALA A 162 13.70 -15.74 -13.64
C ALA A 162 14.00 -15.92 -15.12
N TRP A 163 14.44 -14.83 -15.73
CA TRP A 163 15.00 -14.77 -17.09
C TRP A 163 14.02 -15.14 -18.21
N GLY A 164 12.73 -14.85 -18.04
CA GLY A 164 11.81 -14.85 -19.17
C GLY A 164 12.04 -13.65 -20.09
N ASN A 165 11.78 -13.81 -21.38
CA ASN A 165 11.88 -12.72 -22.37
C ASN A 165 10.67 -12.73 -23.33
N ALA A 166 9.56 -12.15 -22.91
CA ALA A 166 8.31 -12.04 -23.67
C ALA A 166 8.37 -10.89 -24.69
N ASN A 167 9.18 -11.07 -25.74
CA ASN A 167 9.34 -10.12 -26.85
C ASN A 167 8.79 -10.66 -28.19
N GLY A 168 7.78 -11.52 -28.10
CA GLY A 168 7.09 -12.11 -29.24
C GLY A 168 5.96 -11.23 -29.77
N ILE A 169 5.05 -11.85 -30.52
CA ILE A 169 3.75 -11.26 -30.83
C ILE A 169 2.76 -11.69 -29.77
N PHE A 170 1.72 -10.87 -29.52
CA PHE A 170 0.62 -11.26 -28.63
C PHE A 170 0.16 -12.71 -28.90
N PRO A 171 0.09 -13.58 -27.87
CA PRO A 171 0.16 -13.29 -26.43
C PRO A 171 1.56 -13.39 -25.78
N ASP A 172 2.61 -13.58 -26.57
CA ASP A 172 3.98 -13.83 -26.09
C ASP A 172 4.80 -12.53 -25.91
N ASP A 173 4.12 -11.40 -25.74
CA ASP A 173 4.66 -10.05 -25.55
C ASP A 173 4.51 -9.54 -24.09
N ALA A 174 3.94 -10.35 -23.18
CA ALA A 174 3.77 -10.00 -21.78
C ALA A 174 3.82 -11.21 -20.83
N GLY A 175 4.18 -11.00 -19.56
CA GLY A 175 4.15 -12.06 -18.54
C GLY A 175 5.32 -13.01 -18.68
N SER A 176 6.51 -12.44 -18.74
CA SER A 176 7.75 -13.15 -19.04
C SER A 176 8.15 -14.19 -18.00
N ALA A 177 7.97 -13.90 -16.71
CA ALA A 177 8.13 -14.89 -15.66
C ALA A 177 6.85 -15.73 -15.48
N VAL A 178 5.69 -15.07 -15.37
CA VAL A 178 4.42 -15.71 -15.08
C VAL A 178 3.32 -15.18 -16.00
N ARG A 179 2.81 -16.07 -16.87
CA ARG A 179 1.57 -15.83 -17.60
C ARG A 179 0.40 -16.38 -16.78
N CYS A 180 -0.35 -15.51 -16.12
CA CYS A 180 -1.41 -15.90 -15.19
C CYS A 180 -2.78 -15.89 -15.86
N LEU A 181 -3.35 -17.06 -16.16
CA LEU A 181 -4.63 -17.18 -16.90
C LEU A 181 -5.82 -17.61 -16.03
N GLY A 182 -5.67 -17.62 -14.70
CA GLY A 182 -6.75 -17.89 -13.75
C GLY A 182 -6.33 -17.62 -12.30
N PRO A 183 -7.09 -18.04 -11.28
CA PRO A 183 -6.74 -17.77 -9.88
C PRO A 183 -5.43 -18.44 -9.47
N ALA A 184 -4.56 -17.71 -8.76
CA ALA A 184 -3.32 -18.25 -8.23
C ALA A 184 -3.02 -17.67 -6.86
N VAL A 185 -2.28 -18.44 -6.06
CA VAL A 185 -1.62 -17.92 -4.87
C VAL A 185 -0.13 -18.20 -4.96
N VAL A 186 0.66 -17.13 -4.93
CA VAL A 186 2.12 -17.19 -5.06
C VAL A 186 2.72 -16.69 -3.76
N ARG A 187 3.58 -17.50 -3.13
CA ARG A 187 4.12 -17.24 -1.79
C ARG A 187 5.62 -17.35 -1.76
N ASN A 188 6.29 -16.44 -1.06
CA ASN A 188 7.73 -16.53 -0.79
C ASN A 188 8.58 -16.73 -2.05
N CYS A 189 8.08 -16.27 -3.20
CA CYS A 189 8.74 -16.43 -4.49
C CYS A 189 9.54 -15.17 -4.84
N LEU A 190 10.67 -15.38 -5.52
CA LEU A 190 11.47 -14.33 -6.12
C LEU A 190 11.24 -14.32 -7.63
N ILE A 191 10.60 -13.28 -8.13
CA ILE A 191 10.31 -13.04 -9.55
C ILE A 191 11.27 -11.97 -10.04
N ARG A 192 12.23 -12.32 -10.90
CA ARG A 192 13.31 -11.38 -11.24
C ARG A 192 13.83 -11.46 -12.65
N ASP A 193 14.52 -10.39 -13.04
CA ASP A 193 15.31 -10.30 -14.28
C ASP A 193 14.53 -10.79 -15.52
N SER A 194 13.22 -10.52 -15.53
CA SER A 194 12.33 -10.95 -16.59
C SER A 194 11.83 -9.74 -17.35
N ARG A 195 11.76 -9.86 -18.67
CA ARG A 195 11.45 -8.75 -19.58
C ARG A 195 10.28 -9.10 -20.48
N GLY A 196 9.31 -8.20 -20.61
CA GLY A 196 8.30 -8.31 -21.65
C GLY A 196 8.12 -6.99 -22.42
N ASP A 197 7.70 -7.05 -23.67
CA ASP A 197 7.59 -5.84 -24.48
C ASP A 197 6.37 -4.98 -24.09
N ASN A 198 5.20 -5.59 -23.87
CA ASN A 198 3.96 -4.88 -23.51
C ASN A 198 3.51 -5.08 -22.06
N GLY A 199 4.13 -6.01 -21.32
CA GLY A 199 3.92 -6.17 -19.90
C GLY A 199 5.02 -7.00 -19.26
N GLY A 200 5.41 -6.67 -18.03
CA GLY A 200 6.66 -7.11 -17.41
C GLY A 200 6.74 -8.59 -17.04
N ALA A 201 7.07 -8.86 -15.78
CA ALA A 201 7.27 -10.24 -15.31
C ALA A 201 5.96 -11.03 -15.22
N VAL A 202 4.87 -10.39 -14.79
CA VAL A 202 3.57 -11.02 -14.59
C VAL A 202 2.51 -10.35 -15.44
N PHE A 203 1.78 -11.16 -16.21
CA PHE A 203 0.61 -10.70 -16.94
C PHE A 203 -0.68 -11.23 -16.31
N VAL A 204 -1.62 -10.31 -16.05
CA VAL A 204 -2.94 -10.63 -15.48
C VAL A 204 -4.04 -10.08 -16.39
N PRO A 205 -4.75 -10.95 -17.13
CA PRO A 205 -5.84 -10.53 -18.02
C PRO A 205 -7.16 -10.32 -17.27
N LEU A 206 -8.14 -9.80 -17.99
CA LEU A 206 -9.50 -9.57 -17.51
C LEU A 206 -10.11 -10.81 -16.83
N GLY A 207 -10.68 -10.61 -15.64
CA GLY A 207 -11.35 -11.65 -14.87
C GLY A 207 -10.40 -12.58 -14.09
N VAL A 208 -9.10 -12.29 -14.09
CA VAL A 208 -8.09 -13.03 -13.34
C VAL A 208 -7.62 -12.21 -12.13
N SER A 209 -7.42 -12.89 -11.00
CA SER A 209 -7.10 -12.25 -9.71
C SER A 209 -6.10 -13.08 -8.87
N PRO A 210 -4.79 -13.04 -9.18
CA PRO A 210 -3.78 -13.71 -8.35
C PRO A 210 -3.52 -12.95 -7.05
N THR A 211 -3.16 -13.71 -6.02
CA THR A 211 -2.64 -13.23 -4.74
C THR A 211 -1.15 -13.50 -4.63
N PHE A 212 -0.38 -12.51 -4.20
CA PHE A 212 1.05 -12.59 -3.89
C PHE A 212 1.27 -12.34 -2.40
N GLU A 213 2.00 -13.22 -1.71
CA GLU A 213 2.27 -13.12 -0.27
C GLU A 213 3.77 -13.31 -0.01
N GLY A 214 4.43 -12.31 0.59
CA GLY A 214 5.87 -12.42 0.89
C GLY A 214 6.75 -12.54 -0.36
N CYS A 215 6.26 -12.12 -1.51
CA CYS A 215 6.98 -12.21 -2.78
C CYS A 215 7.93 -11.03 -3.00
N GLN A 216 8.99 -11.27 -3.77
CA GLN A 216 9.92 -10.25 -4.23
C GLN A 216 9.88 -10.16 -5.75
N PHE A 217 9.66 -8.96 -6.27
CA PHE A 217 9.72 -8.62 -7.68
C PHE A 217 10.93 -7.71 -7.90
N ASN A 218 12.00 -8.23 -8.50
CA ASN A 218 13.26 -7.51 -8.58
C ASN A 218 13.83 -7.43 -10.00
N GLY A 219 14.17 -6.22 -10.46
CA GLY A 219 14.87 -6.06 -11.74
C GLY A 219 14.05 -6.48 -12.95
N ASN A 220 12.72 -6.46 -12.87
CA ASN A 220 11.87 -6.79 -14.00
C ASN A 220 11.63 -5.55 -14.87
N SER A 221 11.49 -5.74 -16.18
CA SER A 221 11.42 -4.62 -17.11
C SER A 221 10.39 -4.79 -18.22
N THR A 222 9.88 -3.67 -18.71
CA THR A 222 9.05 -3.63 -19.91
C THR A 222 9.22 -2.36 -20.73
N PHE A 223 8.97 -2.44 -22.04
CA PHE A 223 8.79 -1.25 -22.87
C PHE A 223 7.41 -0.61 -22.69
N GLY A 224 6.43 -1.37 -22.18
CA GLY A 224 5.06 -0.95 -21.96
C GLY A 224 4.81 -0.47 -20.53
N THR A 225 3.77 -1.04 -19.91
CA THR A 225 3.25 -0.64 -18.60
C THR A 225 3.36 -1.79 -17.59
N GLY A 226 3.79 -1.51 -16.35
CA GLY A 226 3.91 -2.53 -15.30
C GLY A 226 5.16 -3.39 -15.47
N GLY A 227 6.33 -2.88 -15.06
CA GLY A 227 7.60 -3.61 -15.20
C GLY A 227 7.66 -4.91 -14.40
N ALA A 228 6.99 -4.99 -13.26
CA ALA A 228 6.79 -6.24 -12.51
C ALA A 228 5.46 -6.91 -12.86
N VAL A 229 4.35 -6.19 -12.74
CA VAL A 229 2.99 -6.73 -12.89
C VAL A 229 2.17 -5.83 -13.80
N THR A 230 1.66 -6.41 -14.88
CA THR A 230 0.75 -5.75 -15.82
C THR A 230 -0.67 -6.27 -15.65
N LEU A 231 -1.62 -5.37 -15.40
CA LEU A 231 -3.04 -5.66 -15.27
C LEU A 231 -3.81 -5.20 -16.51
N SER A 232 -4.28 -6.15 -17.32
CA SER A 232 -5.08 -5.89 -18.52
C SER A 232 -6.56 -6.17 -18.24
N GLY A 233 -7.16 -5.35 -17.35
CA GLY A 233 -8.51 -5.54 -16.82
C GLY A 233 -8.61 -6.60 -15.71
N GLY A 234 -7.50 -7.24 -15.34
CA GLY A 234 -7.42 -8.13 -14.19
C GLY A 234 -7.37 -7.37 -12.85
N SER A 235 -7.32 -8.11 -11.76
CA SER A 235 -7.04 -7.56 -10.44
C SER A 235 -5.88 -8.29 -9.77
N THR A 236 -5.32 -7.74 -8.70
CA THR A 236 -4.33 -8.47 -7.91
C THR A 236 -4.36 -8.05 -6.44
N THR A 237 -4.00 -8.99 -5.57
CA THR A 237 -3.73 -8.71 -4.15
C THR A 237 -2.27 -8.99 -3.87
N ALA A 238 -1.55 -8.03 -3.28
CA ALA A 238 -0.18 -8.21 -2.81
C ALA A 238 -0.09 -7.89 -1.32
N ILE A 239 0.49 -8.81 -0.55
CA ILE A 239 0.62 -8.72 0.91
C ILE A 239 2.08 -8.95 1.27
N ALA A 240 2.68 -8.06 2.06
CA ALA A 240 4.08 -8.18 2.50
C ALA A 240 5.06 -8.41 1.33
N CYS A 241 4.78 -7.81 0.17
CA CYS A 241 5.59 -7.99 -1.02
C CYS A 241 6.58 -6.83 -1.21
N THR A 242 7.71 -7.11 -1.86
CA THR A 242 8.69 -6.09 -2.25
C THR A 242 8.77 -6.00 -3.76
N PHE A 243 8.58 -4.80 -4.31
CA PHE A 243 8.80 -4.45 -5.72
C PHE A 243 10.00 -3.53 -5.79
N ALA A 244 11.15 -4.06 -6.19
CA ALA A 244 12.42 -3.35 -6.20
C ALA A 244 13.03 -3.27 -7.60
N ASN A 245 13.60 -2.12 -7.97
CA ASN A 245 14.37 -1.97 -9.21
C ASN A 245 13.61 -2.38 -10.49
N ASN A 246 12.28 -2.28 -10.51
CA ASN A 246 11.50 -2.61 -11.69
C ASN A 246 11.35 -1.37 -12.57
N SER A 247 11.38 -1.57 -13.89
CA SER A 247 11.43 -0.49 -14.86
C SER A 247 10.37 -0.64 -15.95
N ALA A 248 9.70 0.46 -16.29
CA ALA A 248 8.80 0.54 -17.42
C ALA A 248 9.15 1.77 -18.27
N ASP A 249 9.41 1.59 -19.57
CA ASP A 249 9.68 2.75 -20.43
C ASP A 249 8.45 3.66 -20.55
N PHE A 250 7.23 3.13 -20.37
CA PHE A 250 6.00 3.92 -20.36
C PHE A 250 5.50 4.29 -18.96
N SER A 251 4.88 3.38 -18.22
CA SER A 251 4.21 3.75 -16.95
C SER A 251 4.19 2.62 -15.92
N GLY A 252 4.21 2.97 -14.63
CA GLY A 252 4.11 2.00 -13.55
C GLY A 252 5.32 1.06 -13.53
N GLY A 253 6.48 1.54 -13.07
CA GLY A 253 7.72 0.76 -13.08
C GLY A 253 7.57 -0.60 -12.41
N ALA A 254 6.76 -0.69 -11.35
CA ALA A 254 6.37 -1.95 -10.73
C ALA A 254 5.02 -2.45 -11.25
N ILE A 255 3.92 -1.75 -10.95
CA ILE A 255 2.56 -2.21 -11.25
C ILE A 255 1.90 -1.21 -12.19
N GLY A 256 1.31 -1.71 -13.26
CA GLY A 256 0.63 -0.87 -14.23
C GLY A 256 -0.59 -1.54 -14.84
N GLY A 257 -1.67 -0.80 -15.05
CA GLY A 257 -2.85 -1.37 -15.69
C GLY A 257 -4.00 -0.40 -15.95
N SER A 258 -4.96 -0.88 -16.74
CA SER A 258 -6.18 -0.15 -17.09
C SER A 258 -7.42 -0.98 -16.75
N ASN A 259 -8.47 -0.30 -16.26
CA ASN A 259 -9.71 -0.93 -15.80
C ASN A 259 -9.47 -2.07 -14.81
N SER A 260 -8.46 -1.90 -13.96
CA SER A 260 -8.00 -2.89 -12.99
C SER A 260 -8.17 -2.37 -11.57
N THR A 261 -8.40 -3.27 -10.62
CA THR A 261 -8.34 -2.96 -9.18
C THR A 261 -7.22 -3.75 -8.54
N PHE A 262 -6.55 -3.18 -7.54
CA PHE A 262 -5.55 -3.90 -6.78
C PHE A 262 -5.65 -3.56 -5.30
N THR A 263 -5.27 -4.53 -4.48
CA THR A 263 -5.14 -4.39 -3.03
C THR A 263 -3.68 -4.59 -2.68
N LEU A 264 -3.06 -3.59 -2.07
CA LEU A 264 -1.68 -3.61 -1.61
C LEU A 264 -1.68 -3.43 -0.09
N THR A 265 -1.06 -4.37 0.62
CA THR A 265 -0.98 -4.34 2.08
C THR A 265 0.44 -4.64 2.50
N ASP A 266 1.03 -3.75 3.32
CA ASP A 266 2.38 -3.90 3.88
C ASP A 266 3.45 -4.15 2.81
N CYS A 267 3.29 -3.55 1.63
CA CYS A 267 4.19 -3.72 0.50
C CYS A 267 5.24 -2.60 0.45
N SER A 268 6.41 -2.92 -0.09
CA SER A 268 7.48 -1.95 -0.34
C SER A 268 7.73 -1.78 -1.84
N PHE A 269 7.74 -0.55 -2.31
CA PHE A 269 8.08 -0.14 -3.69
C PHE A 269 9.35 0.68 -3.64
N LEU A 270 10.47 0.08 -4.03
CA LEU A 270 11.81 0.64 -3.87
C LEU A 270 12.47 0.81 -5.23
N ASP A 271 13.03 2.00 -5.51
CA ASP A 271 13.86 2.24 -6.70
C ASP A 271 13.19 1.84 -8.03
N ASN A 272 11.86 1.96 -8.13
CA ASN A 272 11.17 1.65 -9.38
C ASN A 272 11.17 2.87 -10.29
N PHE A 273 11.26 2.59 -11.59
CA PHE A 273 11.42 3.60 -12.61
C PHE A 273 10.32 3.53 -13.66
N ALA A 274 9.74 4.68 -14.00
CA ALA A 274 8.91 4.83 -15.18
C ALA A 274 9.32 6.04 -16.03
N GLY A 275 9.17 5.93 -17.34
CA GLY A 275 9.36 7.08 -18.23
C GLY A 275 8.31 8.17 -17.97
N PHE A 276 7.02 7.87 -18.13
CA PHE A 276 5.98 8.90 -18.25
C PHE A 276 5.15 9.10 -16.98
N PHE A 277 4.56 8.02 -16.44
CA PHE A 277 3.59 8.14 -15.34
C PHE A 277 3.85 7.10 -14.27
N GLY A 278 3.89 7.52 -13.01
CA GLY A 278 3.92 6.60 -11.87
C GLY A 278 5.22 5.80 -11.81
N GLY A 279 6.27 6.30 -11.16
CA GLY A 279 7.56 5.60 -11.10
C GLY A 279 7.45 4.18 -10.56
N ALA A 280 6.56 3.94 -9.60
CA ALA A 280 6.20 2.60 -9.14
C ALA A 280 4.85 2.11 -9.69
N VAL A 281 3.80 2.90 -9.51
CA VAL A 281 2.42 2.48 -9.75
C VAL A 281 1.72 3.42 -10.69
N TYR A 282 1.18 2.86 -11.76
CA TYR A 282 0.28 3.55 -12.68
C TYR A 282 -1.07 2.85 -12.69
N HIS A 283 -2.15 3.60 -12.51
CA HIS A 283 -3.48 3.06 -12.69
C HIS A 283 -4.43 3.99 -13.43
N PHE A 284 -5.25 3.38 -14.28
CA PHE A 284 -6.24 4.05 -15.10
C PHE A 284 -7.61 3.42 -14.89
N PHE A 285 -8.54 4.19 -14.32
CA PHE A 285 -9.81 3.70 -13.74
C PHE A 285 -9.64 2.67 -12.60
N GLY A 286 -10.72 2.44 -11.85
CA GLY A 286 -10.78 1.46 -10.76
C GLY A 286 -10.76 2.10 -9.37
N THR A 287 -10.76 1.27 -8.33
CA THR A 287 -10.80 1.70 -6.92
C THR A 287 -9.74 0.97 -6.08
N PRO A 288 -8.44 1.21 -6.33
CA PRO A 288 -7.38 0.53 -5.60
C PRO A 288 -7.44 0.77 -4.08
N GLN A 289 -6.98 -0.20 -3.30
CA GLN A 289 -6.79 -0.09 -1.86
C GLN A 289 -5.31 -0.26 -1.55
N VAL A 290 -4.69 0.74 -0.93
CA VAL A 290 -3.26 0.76 -0.61
C VAL A 290 -3.12 1.07 0.86
N THR A 291 -2.57 0.14 1.64
CA THR A 291 -2.49 0.25 3.10
C THR A 291 -1.15 -0.21 3.64
N GLY A 292 -0.55 0.52 4.58
CA GLY A 292 0.70 0.09 5.22
C GLY A 292 1.91 0.05 4.27
N CYS A 293 1.82 0.69 3.11
CA CYS A 293 2.84 0.54 2.06
C CYS A 293 3.92 1.62 2.14
N LEU A 294 5.14 1.24 1.79
CA LEU A 294 6.28 2.14 1.61
C LEU A 294 6.54 2.35 0.10
N PHE A 295 6.60 3.60 -0.32
CA PHE A 295 7.05 4.02 -1.65
C PHE A 295 8.29 4.88 -1.47
N GLN A 296 9.46 4.33 -1.79
CA GLN A 296 10.74 4.98 -1.59
C GLN A 296 11.59 5.01 -2.85
N ASP A 297 12.24 6.15 -3.09
CA ASP A 297 13.22 6.32 -4.18
C ASP A 297 12.64 5.96 -5.57
N ASN A 298 11.32 6.07 -5.74
CA ASN A 298 10.70 5.80 -7.04
C ASN A 298 10.77 7.04 -7.91
N ILE A 299 11.03 6.81 -9.18
CA ILE A 299 11.44 7.85 -10.11
C ILE A 299 10.56 7.79 -11.35
N GLN A 300 9.95 8.93 -11.66
CA GLN A 300 9.41 9.22 -12.98
C GLN A 300 10.32 10.25 -13.66
N LEU A 301 10.91 9.88 -14.79
CA LEU A 301 11.75 10.79 -15.59
C LEU A 301 11.42 10.68 -17.07
N ASN A 302 10.71 11.67 -17.58
CA ASN A 302 10.71 12.00 -18.99
C ASN A 302 10.59 13.52 -19.16
N ASP A 303 11.54 14.08 -19.92
CA ASP A 303 11.66 15.51 -20.25
C ASP A 303 11.27 15.76 -21.73
N THR A 304 10.74 14.74 -22.43
CA THR A 304 10.46 14.82 -23.88
C THR A 304 9.00 15.09 -24.21
N VAL A 305 8.07 14.95 -23.26
CA VAL A 305 6.65 15.28 -23.45
C VAL A 305 6.29 16.47 -22.58
N ILE A 306 5.90 17.57 -23.23
CA ILE A 306 5.37 18.74 -22.55
C ILE A 306 3.93 18.43 -22.13
N GLY A 307 3.72 18.21 -20.83
CA GLY A 307 2.44 18.33 -20.16
C GLY A 307 1.78 17.01 -19.71
N ASN A 308 1.59 16.92 -18.38
CA ASN A 308 0.89 15.92 -17.56
C ASN A 308 1.69 14.68 -17.14
N ASP A 309 3.02 14.70 -17.23
CA ASP A 309 3.85 13.62 -16.67
C ASP A 309 3.99 13.84 -15.14
N GLY A 310 4.09 12.76 -14.36
CA GLY A 310 4.17 12.92 -12.90
C GLY A 310 3.95 11.69 -12.04
N GLY A 311 3.85 11.92 -10.73
CA GLY A 311 3.61 10.89 -9.71
C GLY A 311 4.85 10.04 -9.50
N GLY A 312 5.94 10.61 -8.99
CA GLY A 312 7.24 9.94 -8.88
C GLY A 312 7.16 8.54 -8.28
N ALA A 313 6.20 8.29 -7.38
CA ALA A 313 5.77 6.94 -7.03
C ALA A 313 4.47 6.49 -7.69
N TYR A 314 3.41 7.29 -7.58
CA TYR A 314 2.05 6.83 -7.81
C TYR A 314 1.26 7.79 -8.70
N TYR A 315 0.70 7.26 -9.78
CA TYR A 315 -0.13 8.02 -10.71
C TYR A 315 -1.55 7.44 -10.80
N ASN A 316 -2.55 8.30 -10.56
CA ASN A 316 -3.98 8.01 -10.68
C ASN A 316 -4.59 8.79 -11.84
N ASP A 317 -5.21 8.10 -12.80
CA ASP A 317 -6.09 8.73 -13.78
C ASP A 317 -7.47 8.09 -13.85
N ARG A 318 -8.50 8.89 -13.57
CA ARG A 318 -9.92 8.51 -13.53
C ARG A 318 -10.26 7.40 -12.52
N GLY A 319 -9.36 7.08 -11.61
CA GLY A 319 -9.56 6.14 -10.52
C GLY A 319 -9.97 6.82 -9.21
N SER A 320 -10.33 5.99 -8.23
CA SER A 320 -10.62 6.44 -6.87
C SER A 320 -9.84 5.62 -5.84
N PRO A 321 -8.51 5.78 -5.74
CA PRO A 321 -7.70 5.04 -4.79
C PRO A 321 -7.96 5.50 -3.35
N LEU A 322 -7.98 4.53 -2.43
CA LEU A 322 -7.85 4.77 -0.99
C LEU A 322 -6.43 4.41 -0.57
N ILE A 323 -5.66 5.41 -0.16
CA ILE A 323 -4.29 5.29 0.34
C ILE A 323 -4.32 5.60 1.83
N ARG A 324 -3.91 4.65 2.65
CA ARG A 324 -4.00 4.75 4.11
C ARG A 324 -2.72 4.26 4.78
N SER A 325 -2.23 4.95 5.81
CA SER A 325 -1.09 4.47 6.60
C SER A 325 0.12 4.14 5.72
N CYS A 326 0.34 4.94 4.68
CA CYS A 326 1.43 4.75 3.72
C CYS A 326 2.51 5.80 3.92
N VAL A 327 3.74 5.46 3.52
CA VAL A 327 4.88 6.36 3.52
C VAL A 327 5.37 6.55 2.09
N PHE A 328 5.43 7.78 1.63
CA PHE A 328 6.05 8.19 0.37
C PHE A 328 7.28 9.01 0.69
N ARG A 329 8.47 8.47 0.41
CA ARG A 329 9.74 9.09 0.76
C ARG A 329 10.69 9.16 -0.42
N ASP A 330 11.38 10.30 -0.58
CA ASP A 330 12.44 10.48 -1.58
C ASP A 330 12.00 10.14 -3.03
N ASN A 331 10.72 10.26 -3.34
CA ASN A 331 10.25 10.02 -4.70
C ASN A 331 10.45 11.27 -5.55
N LEU A 332 10.76 11.05 -6.83
CA LEU A 332 11.10 12.10 -7.77
C LEU A 332 10.21 12.03 -9.00
N ALA A 333 9.56 13.15 -9.32
CA ALA A 333 8.92 13.38 -10.61
C ALA A 333 9.65 14.50 -11.35
N ALA A 334 9.87 14.32 -12.66
CA ALA A 334 10.44 15.35 -13.51
C ALA A 334 9.53 16.58 -13.64
N ASP A 335 8.22 16.39 -13.51
CA ASP A 335 7.20 17.41 -13.75
C ASP A 335 6.32 17.55 -12.48
N ASP A 336 5.19 16.86 -12.40
CA ASP A 336 4.23 17.08 -11.31
C ASP A 336 4.13 15.93 -10.29
N GLY A 337 3.79 16.24 -9.03
CA GLY A 337 3.43 15.24 -8.03
C GLY A 337 4.60 14.34 -7.64
N GLY A 338 5.55 14.87 -6.86
CA GLY A 338 6.82 14.18 -6.59
C GLY A 338 6.64 12.79 -5.98
N ALA A 339 5.61 12.60 -5.16
CA ALA A 339 5.14 11.28 -4.77
C ALA A 339 3.90 10.85 -5.56
N LEU A 340 2.85 11.66 -5.51
CA LEU A 340 1.52 11.29 -5.99
C LEU A 340 0.99 12.31 -6.98
N TYR A 341 0.49 11.81 -8.11
CA TYR A 341 -0.29 12.59 -9.06
C TYR A 341 -1.71 12.04 -9.18
N GLY A 342 -2.70 12.91 -8.95
CA GLY A 342 -4.11 12.66 -9.22
C GLY A 342 -4.59 13.46 -10.44
N ALA A 343 -5.06 12.80 -11.48
CA ALA A 343 -5.77 13.45 -12.58
C ALA A 343 -7.27 13.54 -12.23
N GLN A 344 -8.12 12.98 -13.09
CA GLN A 344 -9.56 12.87 -12.86
C GLN A 344 -9.86 11.80 -11.81
N GLY A 345 -11.02 11.86 -11.15
CA GLY A 345 -11.45 10.87 -10.14
C GLY A 345 -11.42 11.42 -8.71
N VAL A 346 -11.30 10.54 -7.71
CA VAL A 346 -11.26 10.93 -6.28
C VAL A 346 -10.10 10.23 -5.57
N THR A 347 -9.03 10.96 -5.31
CA THR A 347 -7.89 10.43 -4.54
C THR A 347 -8.13 10.69 -3.05
N THR A 348 -8.15 9.63 -2.24
CA THR A 348 -8.28 9.74 -0.79
C THR A 348 -7.01 9.25 -0.10
N VAL A 349 -6.40 10.11 0.71
CA VAL A 349 -5.19 9.87 1.48
C VAL A 349 -5.50 10.05 2.97
N LEU A 350 -5.22 9.04 3.78
CA LEU A 350 -5.51 9.03 5.22
C LEU A 350 -4.27 8.59 6.00
N ALA A 351 -3.99 9.20 7.16
CA ALA A 351 -2.96 8.71 8.09
C ALA A 351 -1.61 8.43 7.42
N SER A 352 -1.20 9.23 6.43
CA SER A 352 -0.03 8.93 5.57
C SER A 352 1.05 9.99 5.66
N ARG A 353 2.28 9.61 5.32
CA ARG A 353 3.48 10.44 5.41
C ARG A 353 4.07 10.68 4.03
N PHE A 354 4.31 11.94 3.68
CA PHE A 354 5.02 12.34 2.47
C PHE A 354 6.26 13.13 2.88
N ILE A 355 7.43 12.55 2.68
CA ILE A 355 8.69 13.05 3.20
C ILE A 355 9.67 13.25 2.06
N ASN A 356 10.21 14.46 1.94
CA ASN A 356 11.30 14.77 1.00
C ASN A 356 11.04 14.35 -0.46
N ASN A 357 9.79 14.44 -0.92
CA ASN A 357 9.49 14.17 -2.32
C ASN A 357 9.74 15.42 -3.17
N PHE A 358 10.15 15.20 -4.42
CA PHE A 358 10.54 16.27 -5.34
C PHE A 358 9.71 16.23 -6.64
N ALA A 359 9.13 17.37 -6.99
CA ALA A 359 8.49 17.63 -8.28
C ALA A 359 9.21 18.78 -8.99
N GLY A 360 9.52 18.59 -10.27
CA GLY A 360 10.13 19.60 -11.11
C GLY A 360 9.26 20.83 -11.37
N ASP A 361 7.93 20.73 -11.25
CA ASP A 361 6.97 21.80 -11.45
C ASP A 361 6.03 21.96 -10.25
N PHE A 362 4.95 21.18 -10.13
CA PHE A 362 3.92 21.39 -9.12
C PHE A 362 3.73 20.21 -8.15
N GLY A 363 3.44 20.50 -6.89
CA GLY A 363 3.01 19.48 -5.93
C GLY A 363 4.17 18.57 -5.52
N GLY A 364 5.14 19.08 -4.75
CA GLY A 364 6.32 18.31 -4.35
C GLY A 364 5.98 16.98 -3.69
N ALA A 365 4.94 16.93 -2.84
CA ALA A 365 4.34 15.67 -2.43
C ALA A 365 3.23 15.24 -3.39
N ILE A 366 2.19 16.07 -3.49
CA ILE A 366 0.94 15.72 -4.16
C ILE A 366 0.57 16.79 -5.17
N HIS A 367 0.40 16.37 -6.43
CA HIS A 367 -0.31 17.14 -7.42
C HIS A 367 -1.69 16.53 -7.67
N ASN A 368 -2.71 17.37 -7.80
CA ASN A 368 -4.03 16.94 -8.23
C ASN A 368 -4.68 17.90 -9.24
N ASN A 369 -5.26 17.38 -10.32
CA ASN A 369 -5.84 18.16 -11.41
C ASN A 369 -7.13 17.54 -11.94
N LEU A 370 -8.23 18.31 -11.93
CA LEU A 370 -9.58 17.92 -12.40
C LEU A 370 -10.34 16.90 -11.53
N GLY A 371 -9.67 16.06 -10.74
CA GLY A 371 -10.28 15.16 -9.76
C GLY A 371 -10.38 15.76 -8.35
N SER A 372 -11.15 15.18 -7.44
CA SER A 372 -11.16 15.65 -6.04
C SER A 372 -10.00 15.04 -5.26
N LEU A 373 -9.35 15.83 -4.41
CA LEU A 373 -8.32 15.36 -3.48
C LEU A 373 -8.82 15.50 -2.04
N ILE A 374 -8.75 14.40 -1.29
CA ILE A 374 -9.03 14.35 0.14
C ILE A 374 -7.77 13.87 0.85
N VAL A 375 -7.22 14.69 1.74
CA VAL A 375 -6.07 14.37 2.58
C VAL A 375 -6.48 14.56 4.03
N ARG A 376 -6.35 13.52 4.85
CA ARG A 376 -6.67 13.59 6.28
C ARG A 376 -5.59 13.00 7.15
N ASP A 377 -5.40 13.59 8.33
CA ASP A 377 -4.58 13.04 9.41
C ASP A 377 -3.17 12.66 8.91
N SER A 378 -2.64 13.45 7.97
CA SER A 378 -1.43 13.10 7.23
C SER A 378 -0.35 14.17 7.42
N ALA A 379 0.91 13.72 7.37
CA ALA A 379 2.07 14.59 7.46
C ALA A 379 2.73 14.77 6.09
N LEU A 380 2.94 16.03 5.69
CA LEU A 380 3.70 16.40 4.50
C LEU A 380 4.90 17.22 4.94
N VAL A 381 6.08 16.60 4.93
CA VAL A 381 7.31 17.13 5.51
C VAL A 381 8.38 17.30 4.43
N ALA A 382 8.98 18.49 4.37
CA ALA A 382 10.17 18.77 3.56
C ALA A 382 10.02 18.50 2.05
N ASN A 383 8.81 18.49 1.50
CA ASN A 383 8.60 18.24 0.08
C ASN A 383 8.86 19.51 -0.75
N ILE A 384 9.34 19.31 -1.97
CA ILE A 384 9.80 20.39 -2.85
C ILE A 384 9.08 20.30 -4.18
N GLY A 385 8.28 21.32 -4.49
CA GLY A 385 7.73 21.55 -5.83
C GLY A 385 8.36 22.82 -6.38
N PHE A 386 9.05 22.77 -7.51
CA PHE A 386 9.85 23.90 -7.97
C PHE A 386 9.01 25.18 -8.12
N ASP A 387 7.83 25.05 -8.71
CA ASP A 387 7.04 26.16 -9.21
C ASP A 387 5.89 26.52 -8.26
N ARG A 388 5.09 25.51 -7.84
CA ARG A 388 3.89 25.67 -6.98
C ARG A 388 3.67 24.48 -6.04
N GLY A 389 3.15 24.73 -4.84
CA GLY A 389 2.71 23.65 -3.96
C GLY A 389 3.86 22.74 -3.56
N GLY A 390 4.72 23.17 -2.63
CA GLY A 390 5.79 22.31 -2.12
C GLY A 390 5.22 21.02 -1.51
N GLY A 391 4.18 21.15 -0.69
CA GLY A 391 3.39 20.02 -0.20
C GLY A 391 2.34 19.63 -1.24
N ILE A 392 1.29 20.43 -1.37
CA ILE A 392 0.12 20.13 -2.21
C ILE A 392 -0.05 21.20 -3.29
N SER A 393 -0.21 20.77 -4.54
CA SER A 393 -0.78 21.59 -5.60
C SER A 393 -2.09 20.96 -6.07
N ASN A 394 -3.18 21.71 -6.04
CA ASN A 394 -4.47 21.26 -6.54
C ASN A 394 -5.08 22.27 -7.52
N SER A 395 -5.57 21.75 -8.65
CA SER A 395 -6.09 22.55 -9.76
C SER A 395 -7.45 22.04 -10.25
N ASN A 396 -8.35 22.99 -10.50
CA ASN A 396 -9.63 22.79 -11.21
C ASN A 396 -10.61 21.80 -10.54
N ALA A 397 -10.47 21.56 -9.23
CA ALA A 397 -11.34 20.65 -8.50
C ALA A 397 -11.29 20.86 -6.98
N ALA A 398 -12.16 20.15 -6.25
CA ALA A 398 -12.27 20.30 -4.81
C ALA A 398 -11.06 19.72 -4.06
N LEU A 399 -10.60 20.46 -3.06
CA LEU A 399 -9.54 20.05 -2.14
C LEU A 399 -10.10 19.99 -0.72
N THR A 400 -9.92 18.86 -0.05
CA THR A 400 -10.21 18.70 1.38
C THR A 400 -8.91 18.31 2.07
N VAL A 401 -8.42 19.19 2.95
CA VAL A 401 -7.28 18.93 3.83
C VAL A 401 -7.79 19.09 5.26
N GLU A 402 -7.66 18.03 6.04
CA GLU A 402 -8.28 17.95 7.37
C GLU A 402 -7.32 17.30 8.36
N GLY A 403 -7.03 17.96 9.48
CA GLY A 403 -6.22 17.35 10.53
C GLY A 403 -4.79 17.06 10.10
N CYS A 404 -4.20 17.79 9.15
CA CYS A 404 -2.88 17.48 8.60
C CYS A 404 -1.77 18.36 9.20
N THR A 405 -0.54 17.86 9.21
CA THR A 405 0.66 18.65 9.50
C THR A 405 1.46 18.84 8.23
N ILE A 406 1.49 20.05 7.69
CA ILE A 406 2.19 20.42 6.47
C ILE A 406 3.34 21.35 6.85
N VAL A 407 4.56 20.82 6.87
CA VAL A 407 5.72 21.50 7.45
C VAL A 407 6.98 21.42 6.59
N ASN A 408 7.78 22.48 6.61
CA ASN A 408 9.07 22.57 5.89
C ASN A 408 9.00 22.38 4.37
N ASN A 409 7.82 22.43 3.76
CA ASN A 409 7.69 22.28 2.32
C ASN A 409 8.14 23.55 1.59
N ARG A 410 8.60 23.41 0.35
CA ARG A 410 9.22 24.51 -0.39
C ARG A 410 8.73 24.62 -1.83
N CYS A 411 8.53 25.86 -2.27
CA CYS A 411 8.49 26.21 -3.69
C CYS A 411 9.34 27.45 -3.98
N PHE A 412 9.70 27.68 -5.24
CA PHE A 412 10.67 28.72 -5.61
C PHE A 412 10.08 29.84 -6.47
N VAL A 413 8.86 29.70 -7.00
CA VAL A 413 8.33 30.65 -8.00
C VAL A 413 7.03 31.34 -7.56
N VAL A 414 5.90 30.64 -7.45
CA VAL A 414 4.59 31.31 -7.42
C VAL A 414 3.93 31.36 -6.03
N GLY A 415 4.49 30.75 -4.99
CA GLY A 415 3.93 30.78 -3.63
C GLY A 415 2.97 29.63 -3.31
N GLY A 416 2.54 29.53 -2.04
CA GLY A 416 1.78 28.38 -1.55
C GLY A 416 2.65 27.13 -1.41
N ALA A 417 3.79 27.27 -0.74
CA ALA A 417 4.71 26.17 -0.49
C ALA A 417 4.09 25.05 0.34
N GLY A 418 3.19 25.35 1.27
CA GLY A 418 2.37 24.32 1.92
C GLY A 418 1.30 23.80 0.97
N ILE A 419 0.31 24.64 0.68
CA ILE A 419 -0.81 24.35 -0.22
C ILE A 419 -0.93 25.45 -1.29
N HIS A 420 -1.01 25.04 -2.55
CA HIS A 420 -1.42 25.88 -3.66
C HIS A 420 -2.75 25.35 -4.24
N GLN A 421 -3.82 26.13 -4.09
CA GLN A 421 -5.16 25.80 -4.58
C GLN A 421 -5.55 26.72 -5.74
N GLN A 422 -5.95 26.15 -6.88
CA GLN A 422 -6.42 26.89 -8.05
C GLN A 422 -7.76 26.37 -8.57
N ASN A 423 -8.70 27.27 -8.83
CA ASN A 423 -9.98 27.02 -9.51
C ASN A 423 -10.82 25.90 -8.87
N GLY A 424 -10.85 25.81 -7.55
CA GLY A 424 -11.69 24.86 -6.81
C GLY A 424 -12.00 25.37 -5.41
N ALA A 425 -13.24 25.20 -4.97
CA ALA A 425 -13.60 25.42 -3.57
C ALA A 425 -13.21 24.18 -2.75
N GLY A 426 -12.89 24.37 -1.47
CA GLY A 426 -12.38 23.29 -0.64
C GLY A 426 -12.60 23.53 0.84
N VAL A 427 -12.05 22.62 1.64
CA VAL A 427 -11.99 22.70 3.10
C VAL A 427 -10.53 22.56 3.51
N ILE A 428 -10.07 23.46 4.36
CA ILE A 428 -8.74 23.41 5.01
C ILE A 428 -9.02 23.62 6.49
N GLN A 429 -8.94 22.57 7.30
CA GLN A 429 -9.37 22.66 8.70
C GLN A 429 -8.63 21.72 9.64
N GLY A 430 -8.41 22.17 10.86
CA GLY A 430 -7.69 21.36 11.85
C GLY A 430 -6.23 21.13 11.47
N ASP A 431 -5.66 21.92 10.57
CA ASP A 431 -4.32 21.70 10.04
C ASP A 431 -3.26 22.55 10.75
N ILE A 432 -2.05 22.01 10.91
CA ILE A 432 -0.84 22.80 11.17
C ILE A 432 -0.14 23.08 9.84
N LEU A 433 0.01 24.36 9.48
CA LEU A 433 0.84 24.79 8.36
C LEU A 433 1.94 25.71 8.84
N TRP A 434 3.17 25.18 8.85
CA TRP A 434 4.29 25.83 9.50
C TRP A 434 5.60 25.66 8.74
N TYR A 435 6.50 26.63 8.83
CA TYR A 435 7.80 26.66 8.15
C TYR A 435 7.81 26.45 6.63
N ASN A 436 6.66 26.30 5.98
CA ASN A 436 6.60 26.21 4.53
C ASN A 436 7.10 27.52 3.92
N ARG A 437 7.96 27.41 2.92
CA ARG A 437 8.71 28.54 2.37
C ARG A 437 8.52 28.68 0.88
N ASP A 438 8.10 29.85 0.46
CA ASP A 438 8.14 30.26 -0.94
C ASP A 438 9.21 31.35 -1.18
N ILE A 439 9.23 31.90 -2.40
CA ILE A 439 10.14 32.99 -2.79
C ILE A 439 10.00 34.27 -1.94
N ASN A 440 8.85 34.46 -1.30
CA ASN A 440 8.53 35.61 -0.46
C ASN A 440 8.72 35.33 1.04
N GLY A 441 9.21 34.14 1.42
CA GLY A 441 9.50 33.75 2.80
C GLY A 441 8.50 32.74 3.37
N GLN A 442 8.14 32.91 4.65
CA GLN A 442 7.29 31.97 5.42
C GLN A 442 6.02 32.67 5.96
N ASN A 443 5.45 33.58 5.17
CA ASN A 443 4.21 34.28 5.54
C ASN A 443 2.97 33.40 5.29
N GLU A 444 1.77 33.92 5.58
CA GLU A 444 0.50 33.21 5.34
C GLU A 444 0.36 32.70 3.90
N ALA A 445 0.80 33.48 2.91
CA ALA A 445 0.75 33.11 1.49
C ALA A 445 1.71 31.97 1.11
N ALA A 446 2.80 31.80 1.87
CA ALA A 446 3.68 30.63 1.74
C ALA A 446 3.04 29.37 2.34
N GLN A 447 2.16 29.50 3.34
CA GLN A 447 1.42 28.38 3.92
C GLN A 447 0.29 27.94 2.97
N VAL A 448 -0.57 28.88 2.58
CA VAL A 448 -1.69 28.62 1.68
C VAL A 448 -1.81 29.74 0.65
N LYS A 449 -1.82 29.37 -0.63
CA LYS A 449 -2.15 30.27 -1.73
C LYS A 449 -3.40 29.79 -2.46
N VAL A 450 -4.36 30.68 -2.63
CA VAL A 450 -5.63 30.38 -3.33
C VAL A 450 -5.81 31.29 -4.53
N ILE A 451 -6.12 30.70 -5.68
CA ILE A 451 -6.50 31.40 -6.92
C ILE A 451 -7.89 30.92 -7.31
N GLY A 452 -8.90 31.76 -7.13
CA GLY A 452 -10.31 31.41 -7.39
C GLY A 452 -11.16 31.39 -6.12
N PRO A 453 -12.15 30.48 -6.01
CA PRO A 453 -13.02 30.41 -4.84
C PRO A 453 -12.23 30.17 -3.55
N LEU A 454 -12.55 30.92 -2.50
CA LEU A 454 -11.91 30.71 -1.19
C LEU A 454 -12.38 29.39 -0.56
N PRO A 455 -11.48 28.63 0.07
CA PRO A 455 -11.85 27.46 0.85
C PRO A 455 -12.56 27.88 2.13
N THR A 456 -13.32 26.94 2.70
CA THR A 456 -13.74 27.04 4.08
C THR A 456 -12.54 26.75 4.97
N THR A 457 -12.17 27.71 5.82
CA THR A 457 -11.09 27.53 6.80
C THR A 457 -11.64 27.55 8.22
N ARG A 458 -11.10 26.70 9.10
CA ARG A 458 -11.44 26.71 10.53
C ARG A 458 -10.41 25.91 11.34
N PHE A 459 -10.18 26.31 12.59
CA PHE A 459 -9.33 25.57 13.53
C PHE A 459 -7.92 25.24 13.00
N ASN A 460 -7.34 26.09 12.15
CA ASN A 460 -5.98 25.89 11.65
C ASN A 460 -4.95 26.66 12.48
N CYS A 461 -3.78 26.05 12.67
CA CYS A 461 -2.59 26.72 13.16
C CYS A 461 -1.69 27.10 11.98
N MET A 462 -1.68 28.38 11.59
CA MET A 462 -1.03 28.83 10.36
C MET A 462 0.02 29.91 10.64
N GLN A 463 1.25 29.67 10.18
CA GLN A 463 2.34 30.63 10.33
C GLN A 463 2.00 31.95 9.60
N GLY A 464 2.07 33.05 10.35
CA GLY A 464 1.82 34.38 9.81
C GLY A 464 0.35 34.68 9.50
N TRP A 465 -0.61 33.91 10.03
CA TRP A 465 -2.05 34.12 9.85
C TRP A 465 -2.45 35.60 9.98
N THR A 466 -3.10 36.13 8.94
CA THR A 466 -3.58 37.53 8.90
C THR A 466 -5.10 37.64 8.99
N GLY A 467 -5.80 36.50 8.89
CA GLY A 467 -7.27 36.47 8.82
C GLY A 467 -7.82 36.49 7.40
N LEU A 468 -6.96 36.42 6.37
CA LEU A 468 -7.34 36.58 4.96
C LEU A 468 -8.43 35.59 4.53
N PHE A 469 -8.35 34.34 4.99
CA PHE A 469 -9.28 33.28 4.61
C PHE A 469 -10.51 33.19 5.54
N GLY A 470 -10.64 34.10 6.52
CA GLY A 470 -11.73 34.10 7.48
C GLY A 470 -11.74 32.86 8.37
N GLY A 471 -12.93 32.35 8.70
CA GLY A 471 -13.06 31.12 9.48
C GLY A 471 -12.99 31.31 11.00
N VAL A 472 -13.60 30.37 11.73
CA VAL A 472 -13.58 30.37 13.21
C VAL A 472 -12.40 29.53 13.69
N GLY A 473 -11.74 29.97 14.76
CA GLY A 473 -10.73 29.18 15.46
C GLY A 473 -9.37 29.08 14.76
N ASN A 474 -9.11 29.83 13.68
CA ASN A 474 -7.77 29.92 13.07
C ASN A 474 -6.85 30.83 13.90
N PHE A 475 -5.59 30.45 14.08
CA PHE A 475 -4.61 31.17 14.89
C PHE A 475 -3.16 30.99 14.39
N SER A 476 -2.22 31.78 14.92
CA SER A 476 -0.79 31.79 14.54
C SER A 476 0.16 31.57 15.73
N GLY A 477 -0.26 30.76 16.70
CA GLY A 477 0.61 30.33 17.80
C GLY A 477 1.70 29.38 17.27
N ASN A 478 2.91 29.42 17.82
CA ASN A 478 3.94 28.45 17.47
C ASN A 478 3.48 27.04 17.88
N PRO A 479 3.39 26.05 16.96
CA PRO A 479 2.96 24.69 17.28
C PRO A 479 3.84 23.97 18.29
N GLY A 480 5.08 24.43 18.49
CA GLY A 480 5.96 23.88 19.53
C GLY A 480 6.37 22.44 19.29
N PHE A 481 6.74 22.09 18.05
CA PHE A 481 7.26 20.77 17.70
C PHE A 481 8.46 20.37 18.55
N VAL A 482 8.49 19.12 19.01
CA VAL A 482 9.55 18.60 19.90
C VAL A 482 10.86 18.40 19.13
N ASN A 483 10.81 17.64 18.02
CA ASN A 483 11.96 17.38 17.18
C ASN A 483 11.56 17.04 15.73
N LEU A 484 11.30 18.08 14.92
CA LEU A 484 10.86 17.92 13.53
C LEU A 484 11.82 17.10 12.66
N ASP A 485 13.12 17.28 12.87
CA ASP A 485 14.19 16.70 12.05
C ASP A 485 14.70 15.37 12.63
N GLY A 486 13.96 14.78 13.58
CA GLY A 486 14.31 13.49 14.16
C GLY A 486 15.64 13.47 14.94
N PRO A 487 15.97 12.32 15.56
CA PRO A 487 17.26 12.09 16.19
C PRO A 487 18.50 12.42 15.34
N ASP A 488 18.43 12.33 14.02
CA ASP A 488 19.56 12.64 13.14
C ASP A 488 19.75 14.15 12.86
N GLY A 489 18.74 14.97 13.14
CA GLY A 489 18.76 16.42 12.99
C GLY A 489 18.77 16.90 11.54
N LEU A 490 18.36 16.04 10.60
CA LEU A 490 18.24 16.34 9.17
C LEU A 490 16.77 16.29 8.76
N SER A 491 16.23 17.40 8.29
CA SER A 491 14.86 17.40 7.75
C SER A 491 14.76 16.54 6.49
N GLY A 492 13.65 15.82 6.35
CA GLY A 492 13.32 15.02 5.18
C GLY A 492 13.74 13.56 5.30
N THR A 493 13.98 13.06 6.51
CA THR A 493 14.47 11.70 6.76
C THR A 493 13.37 10.82 7.36
N ALA A 494 13.66 9.53 7.51
CA ALA A 494 12.70 8.56 8.02
C ALA A 494 12.31 8.79 9.49
N ASP A 495 13.12 9.53 10.23
CA ASP A 495 12.95 9.83 11.66
C ASP A 495 12.36 11.22 11.93
N ASP A 496 12.03 12.00 10.90
CA ASP A 496 11.26 13.23 11.01
C ASP A 496 10.00 12.99 11.87
N CYS A 497 9.73 13.84 12.85
CA CYS A 497 8.63 13.63 13.78
C CYS A 497 7.77 14.89 13.91
N VAL A 498 6.45 14.74 13.77
CA VAL A 498 5.51 15.88 13.84
C VAL A 498 4.94 16.10 15.24
N GLU A 499 5.50 15.40 16.24
CA GLU A 499 5.08 15.49 17.64
C GLU A 499 5.18 16.93 18.16
N ILE A 500 4.11 17.36 18.83
CA ILE A 500 4.00 18.67 19.46
C ILE A 500 4.27 18.57 20.97
N SER A 501 4.89 19.59 21.55
CA SER A 501 5.19 19.61 22.98
C SER A 501 3.95 19.86 23.84
N VAL A 502 4.02 19.49 25.12
CA VAL A 502 3.00 19.76 26.16
C VAL A 502 2.53 21.21 26.28
N ALA A 503 3.33 22.17 25.81
CA ALA A 503 3.02 23.59 25.85
C ALA A 503 2.38 24.10 24.53
N SER A 504 2.12 23.19 23.60
CA SER A 504 1.64 23.53 22.28
C SER A 504 0.24 24.16 22.35
N PRO A 505 0.02 25.27 21.63
CA PRO A 505 -1.30 25.86 21.49
C PRO A 505 -2.23 25.03 20.59
N CYS A 506 -1.73 23.96 19.95
CA CYS A 506 -2.52 23.10 19.06
C CYS A 506 -3.35 22.06 19.82
N ILE A 507 -2.97 21.75 21.07
CA ILE A 507 -3.60 20.71 21.88
C ILE A 507 -5.07 21.07 22.18
N ASN A 508 -5.99 20.18 21.84
CA ASN A 508 -7.44 20.23 22.03
C ASN A 508 -8.11 21.49 21.49
N THR A 509 -7.54 22.08 20.44
CA THR A 509 -8.09 23.28 19.80
C THR A 509 -8.93 22.99 18.55
N GLY A 510 -8.92 21.73 18.08
CA GLY A 510 -9.75 21.28 16.98
C GLY A 510 -11.20 21.00 17.35
N ASP A 511 -12.00 20.66 16.34
CA ASP A 511 -13.43 20.34 16.47
C ASP A 511 -13.69 18.87 16.11
N PRO A 512 -14.00 18.00 17.09
CA PRO A 512 -14.19 16.56 16.87
C PRO A 512 -15.38 16.23 15.97
N ILE A 513 -16.39 17.11 15.90
CA ILE A 513 -17.61 16.87 15.10
C ILE A 513 -17.32 17.01 13.60
N LEU A 514 -16.33 17.83 13.24
CA LEU A 514 -16.04 18.20 11.86
C LEU A 514 -14.94 17.36 11.22
N LEU A 515 -14.17 16.63 12.02
CA LEU A 515 -12.87 16.09 11.62
C LEU A 515 -12.79 14.56 11.70
N VAL A 516 -13.75 13.87 12.35
CA VAL A 516 -13.60 12.45 12.68
C VAL A 516 -14.91 11.64 12.61
N PRO A 517 -15.01 10.58 11.77
CA PRO A 517 -15.90 9.46 12.06
C PRO A 517 -15.34 8.64 13.25
N PRO A 518 -16.17 8.03 14.13
CA PRO A 518 -15.75 7.46 15.43
C PRO A 518 -14.60 6.43 15.44
N GLU A 519 -14.17 5.95 14.27
CA GLU A 519 -13.11 4.95 14.08
C GLU A 519 -11.84 5.54 13.43
N ALA A 520 -11.73 6.86 13.28
CA ALA A 520 -10.53 7.46 12.68
C ALA A 520 -9.34 7.33 13.64
N MET A 521 -8.21 6.95 13.05
CA MET A 521 -6.92 6.90 13.72
C MET A 521 -6.03 8.01 13.16
N GLU A 522 -5.19 8.58 14.01
CA GLU A 522 -4.14 9.52 13.61
C GLU A 522 -2.94 8.79 12.95
N ILE A 523 -1.87 9.52 12.68
CA ILE A 523 -0.70 9.07 11.91
C ILE A 523 0.12 7.96 12.60
N ASP A 524 0.13 7.89 13.92
CA ASP A 524 0.79 6.89 14.76
C ASP A 524 -0.18 5.76 15.20
N GLY A 525 -1.40 5.75 14.65
CA GLY A 525 -2.39 4.69 14.84
C GLY A 525 -3.25 4.80 16.10
N GLN A 526 -3.18 5.90 16.83
CA GLN A 526 -3.99 6.19 18.00
C GLN A 526 -5.38 6.74 17.61
N PRO A 527 -6.39 6.67 18.49
CA PRO A 527 -7.70 7.30 18.25
C PRO A 527 -7.58 8.81 18.07
N ARG A 528 -8.24 9.35 17.05
CA ARG A 528 -8.19 10.79 16.76
C ARG A 528 -8.91 11.66 17.78
N VAL A 529 -9.81 11.11 18.59
CA VAL A 529 -10.51 11.85 19.66
C VAL A 529 -9.97 11.40 21.01
N MET A 530 -9.18 12.27 21.64
CA MET A 530 -8.61 12.10 22.98
C MET A 530 -9.12 13.26 23.86
N GLY A 531 -9.60 13.00 25.09
CA GLY A 531 -10.04 14.10 25.97
C GLY A 531 -11.27 14.89 25.47
N CYS A 532 -12.20 14.28 24.73
CA CYS A 532 -13.42 14.92 24.18
C CYS A 532 -13.23 15.99 23.08
N ARG A 533 -12.01 16.36 22.71
CA ARG A 533 -11.68 17.19 21.54
C ARG A 533 -10.61 16.48 20.70
N ILE A 534 -10.05 17.19 19.73
CA ILE A 534 -8.94 16.72 18.91
C ILE A 534 -7.89 17.82 18.85
N ASP A 535 -6.65 17.41 18.64
CA ASP A 535 -5.54 18.30 18.38
C ASP A 535 -5.58 18.82 16.93
N VAL A 536 -5.02 20.00 16.73
CA VAL A 536 -4.78 20.55 15.39
C VAL A 536 -3.46 19.97 14.86
N GLY A 537 -3.46 19.45 13.64
CA GLY A 537 -2.30 18.76 13.04
C GLY A 537 -2.49 17.24 13.01
N ALA A 538 -1.59 16.52 12.34
CA ALA A 538 -1.69 15.08 12.03
C ALA A 538 -1.53 14.12 13.20
N ASP A 539 -1.07 14.62 14.34
CA ASP A 539 -0.72 13.82 15.51
C ASP A 539 -1.51 14.35 16.72
N GLU A 540 -1.96 13.44 17.58
CA GLU A 540 -2.61 13.77 18.84
C GLU A 540 -1.55 13.76 19.94
N PHE A 541 -1.41 14.86 20.66
CA PHE A 541 -0.62 14.84 21.88
C PHE A 541 -1.27 13.85 22.85
N LEU A 542 -0.49 12.86 23.28
CA LEU A 542 -0.86 11.93 24.33
C LEU A 542 -1.13 12.75 25.60
N VAL A 543 -2.39 13.12 25.80
CA VAL A 543 -2.98 13.21 27.12
C VAL A 543 -3.65 11.86 27.32
N GLY A 544 -3.43 11.22 28.45
CA GLY A 544 -4.08 9.96 28.76
C GLY A 544 -5.59 10.06 28.52
N LEU A 545 -6.18 8.95 28.08
CA LEU A 545 -7.61 8.86 27.82
C LEU A 545 -8.42 9.43 28.99
N PRO A 546 -9.61 10.01 28.76
CA PRO A 546 -10.55 10.35 29.83
C PRO A 546 -10.68 9.19 30.83
N GLY A 547 -10.44 9.45 32.11
CA GLY A 547 -10.46 8.43 33.16
C GLY A 547 -9.17 7.62 33.35
N SER A 548 -8.10 7.88 32.60
CA SER A 548 -6.80 7.20 32.76
C SER A 548 -5.97 7.72 33.93
N GLY A 549 -6.12 9.00 34.29
CA GLY A 549 -5.28 9.68 35.28
C GLY A 549 -3.87 10.04 34.80
N ASP A 550 -3.49 9.63 33.59
CA ASP A 550 -2.19 9.94 32.96
C ASP A 550 -2.32 11.27 32.21
N MET A 551 -2.20 12.38 32.93
CA MET A 551 -2.45 13.72 32.40
C MET A 551 -1.35 14.21 31.45
N ASN A 552 -0.15 13.62 31.49
CA ASN A 552 0.99 14.01 30.66
C ASN A 552 1.26 13.04 29.48
N GLY A 553 0.58 11.89 29.45
CA GLY A 553 0.63 10.87 28.41
C GLY A 553 1.89 10.02 28.37
N ASP A 554 2.68 9.97 29.45
CA ASP A 554 3.92 9.21 29.49
C ASP A 554 3.72 7.71 29.76
N GLY A 555 2.45 7.28 29.87
CA GLY A 555 2.04 5.91 30.15
C GLY A 555 2.07 5.57 31.63
N ARG A 556 2.25 6.56 32.52
CA ARG A 556 2.25 6.41 33.97
C ARG A 556 1.33 7.44 34.61
N VAL A 557 0.82 7.09 35.79
CA VAL A 557 0.11 8.04 36.65
C VAL A 557 1.02 8.33 37.83
N ASP A 558 1.66 9.49 37.83
CA ASP A 558 2.64 9.90 38.82
C ASP A 558 2.48 11.36 39.30
N GLY A 559 3.50 11.87 40.00
CA GLY A 559 3.47 13.22 40.56
C GLY A 559 3.40 14.34 39.51
N ALA A 560 3.86 14.08 38.28
CA ALA A 560 3.70 15.01 37.17
C ALA A 560 2.22 15.13 36.77
N ASP A 561 1.48 14.01 36.77
CA ASP A 561 0.04 14.02 36.44
C ASP A 561 -0.79 14.73 37.50
N ILE A 562 -0.45 14.54 38.78
CA ILE A 562 -1.07 15.28 39.88
C ILE A 562 -0.89 16.78 39.66
N GLN A 563 0.31 17.20 39.27
CA GLN A 563 0.61 18.62 39.10
C GLN A 563 -0.22 19.23 37.96
N LEU A 564 -0.40 18.50 36.86
CA LEU A 564 -1.27 18.89 35.75
C LEU A 564 -2.75 18.88 36.15
N PHE A 565 -3.20 17.83 36.84
CA PHE A 565 -4.57 17.69 37.34
C PHE A 565 -4.93 18.84 38.27
N VAL A 566 -4.07 19.16 39.24
CA VAL A 566 -4.28 20.28 40.18
C VAL A 566 -4.34 21.61 39.46
N ASN A 567 -3.48 21.82 38.45
CA ASN A 567 -3.55 23.04 37.65
C ASN A 567 -4.91 23.14 36.94
N ALA A 568 -5.35 22.07 36.27
CA ALA A 568 -6.66 22.00 35.62
C ALA A 568 -7.80 22.28 36.61
N PHE A 569 -7.77 21.61 37.77
CA PHE A 569 -8.77 21.74 38.83
C PHE A 569 -8.88 23.17 39.37
N LEU A 570 -7.78 23.92 39.33
CA LEU A 570 -7.71 25.31 39.75
C LEU A 570 -8.06 26.32 38.65
N GLY A 571 -8.47 25.89 37.45
CA GLY A 571 -8.74 26.82 36.36
C GLY A 571 -7.49 27.26 35.60
N VAL A 572 -6.35 26.58 35.78
CA VAL A 572 -5.05 27.00 35.27
C VAL A 572 -4.53 25.98 34.26
N GLY A 573 -4.35 26.41 33.01
CA GLY A 573 -3.80 25.55 31.95
C GLY A 573 -4.61 25.61 30.66
N PRO A 574 -4.17 24.90 29.62
CA PRO A 574 -4.92 24.75 28.37
C PRO A 574 -6.25 24.01 28.58
N ALA A 575 -7.23 24.26 27.69
CA ALA A 575 -8.55 23.64 27.72
C ALA A 575 -8.49 22.09 27.77
N ALA A 576 -7.45 21.51 27.18
CA ALA A 576 -7.07 20.10 27.19
C ALA A 576 -7.02 19.47 28.59
N TRP A 577 -6.51 20.21 29.57
CA TRP A 577 -6.32 19.62 30.89
C TRP A 577 -7.65 19.46 31.62
N PHE A 578 -8.66 20.28 31.31
CA PHE A 578 -9.96 20.24 31.98
C PHE A 578 -10.79 19.04 31.58
N CYS A 579 -10.71 18.63 30.31
CA CYS A 579 -11.45 17.48 29.81
C CYS A 579 -10.78 16.16 30.16
N VAL A 580 -9.44 16.12 30.26
CA VAL A 580 -8.71 14.94 30.72
C VAL A 580 -8.81 14.79 32.24
N ALA A 581 -8.89 15.91 32.97
CA ALA A 581 -9.14 15.91 34.40
C ALA A 581 -10.59 15.56 34.77
N ASP A 582 -11.55 15.59 33.83
CA ASP A 582 -12.91 15.06 34.00
C ASP A 582 -12.87 13.53 33.86
N LEU A 583 -12.42 12.88 34.92
CA LEU A 583 -12.12 11.45 34.98
C LEU A 583 -13.39 10.60 34.98
N ASP A 584 -14.53 11.15 35.43
CA ASP A 584 -15.83 10.45 35.38
C ASP A 584 -16.65 10.76 34.11
N SER A 585 -16.16 11.66 33.26
CA SER A 585 -16.80 12.10 32.03
C SER A 585 -18.20 12.71 32.26
N SER A 586 -18.41 13.34 33.41
CA SER A 586 -19.66 14.01 33.76
C SER A 586 -19.86 15.34 33.02
N GLY A 587 -18.82 15.85 32.36
CA GLY A 587 -18.77 17.15 31.71
C GLY A 587 -18.39 18.29 32.66
N PHE A 588 -18.01 17.98 33.90
CA PHE A 588 -17.63 18.95 34.92
C PHE A 588 -16.40 18.47 35.68
N LEU A 589 -15.37 19.31 35.74
CA LEU A 589 -14.24 19.08 36.63
C LEU A 589 -14.63 19.40 38.07
N ASP A 590 -14.90 18.36 38.87
CA ASP A 590 -15.49 18.47 40.20
C ASP A 590 -14.82 17.54 41.24
N PRO A 591 -15.16 17.63 42.55
CA PRO A 591 -14.53 16.82 43.58
C PRO A 591 -14.54 15.30 43.34
N THR A 592 -15.48 14.78 42.54
CA THR A 592 -15.56 13.37 42.14
C THR A 592 -14.33 12.96 41.32
N ASP A 593 -13.84 13.85 40.46
CA ASP A 593 -12.62 13.63 39.70
C ASP A 593 -11.39 13.64 40.60
N ALA A 594 -11.36 14.50 41.62
CA ALA A 594 -10.25 14.53 42.58
C ALA A 594 -10.19 13.23 43.40
N GLU A 595 -11.34 12.63 43.71
CA GLU A 595 -11.44 11.31 44.34
C GLU A 595 -10.93 10.21 43.40
N LEU A 596 -11.34 10.22 42.12
CA LEU A 596 -10.86 9.27 41.11
C LEU A 596 -9.35 9.37 40.85
N MET A 597 -8.82 10.60 40.78
CA MET A 597 -7.38 10.82 40.60
C MET A 597 -6.59 10.25 41.79
N ALA A 598 -7.09 10.44 43.01
CA ALA A 598 -6.49 9.85 44.20
C ALA A 598 -6.55 8.31 44.19
N GLU A 599 -7.64 7.71 43.70
CA GLU A 599 -7.76 6.26 43.56
C GLU A 599 -6.80 5.67 42.50
N LEU A 600 -6.63 6.35 41.37
CA LEU A 600 -5.71 5.94 40.30
C LEU A 600 -4.25 5.96 40.77
N LEU A 601 -3.86 6.95 41.58
CA LEU A 601 -2.54 7.00 42.20
C LEU A 601 -2.30 5.88 43.22
N LEU A 602 -3.32 5.52 43.99
CA LEU A 602 -3.23 4.50 45.04
C LEU A 602 -3.21 3.06 44.50
N THR A 603 -3.72 2.84 43.29
CA THR A 603 -3.77 1.50 42.67
C THR A 603 -2.43 1.09 42.01
N LEU A 604 -1.55 2.04 41.70
CA LEU A 604 -0.31 1.83 40.95
C LEU A 604 0.97 1.65 41.78
N GLU A 605 0.94 1.84 43.11
CA GLU A 605 2.03 1.37 44.00
C GLU A 605 2.18 -0.18 44.01
N ARG A 606 1.41 -0.92 43.18
CA ARG A 606 1.40 -2.39 43.09
C ARG A 606 1.68 -3.00 41.71
N SER A 607 1.95 -2.24 40.65
CA SER A 607 2.28 -2.81 39.33
C SER A 607 3.61 -2.32 38.76
N VAL A 608 4.47 -3.30 38.43
CA VAL A 608 5.80 -3.16 37.81
C VAL A 608 5.64 -2.68 36.36
N PRO A 609 6.58 -1.87 35.80
CA PRO A 609 6.44 -1.33 34.45
C PRO A 609 6.54 -2.44 33.39
N VAL A 610 5.66 -2.38 32.38
CA VAL A 610 5.91 -3.04 31.09
C VAL A 610 6.67 -2.02 30.22
N PRO A 611 7.81 -2.37 29.61
CA PRO A 611 8.50 -1.45 28.71
C PRO A 611 7.74 -1.35 27.39
N LEU A 612 7.37 -0.13 27.01
CA LEU A 612 7.05 0.21 25.62
C LEU A 612 8.39 0.34 24.87
N SER A 613 8.77 -0.74 24.19
CA SER A 613 9.77 -0.70 23.14
C SER A 613 9.26 -1.57 21.98
N SER A 614 9.35 -1.01 20.77
CA SER A 614 8.98 -1.54 19.45
C SER A 614 7.48 -1.60 19.15
N TYR A 615 6.98 -0.59 18.41
CA TYR A 615 6.36 -0.78 17.10
C TYR A 615 6.72 0.41 16.21
#